data_AF-A0A967RE46-F1
#
_entry.id   AF-A0A967RE46-F1
#
_cell.length_a   1.000
_cell.length_b   1.000
_cell.length_c   1.000
_cell.angle_alpha   90.00
_cell.angle_beta   90.00
_cell.angle_gamma   90.00
#
_symmetry.space_group_name_H-M   'P 1'
#
loop_
_entity.id
_entity.type
_entity.pdbx_description
1 polymer ?
#
loop_
_entity_poly.entity_id
_entity_poly.type
_entity_poly.pdbx_seq_one_letter_code
_entity_poly.pdbx_strand_id
1 'polypeptide(L)' 'VWMWKEQSGGRITEQIRRMGFSTDWSRERFTMDEGLSAAVRKVFVDLYHEGLIYR' A
#
# COMPACT_ATOMS: atom_id res chain seq x y z
N VAL A 1 -1.24 -13.89 -8.09
CA VAL A 1 -0.65 -12.92 -7.12
C VAL A 1 -1.72 -12.26 -6.26
N TRP A 2 -2.74 -11.61 -6.83
CA TRP A 2 -3.80 -10.93 -6.05
C TRP A 2 -4.60 -11.83 -5.11
N MET A 3 -5.01 -13.02 -5.56
CA MET A 3 -5.68 -14.01 -4.71
C MET A 3 -4.81 -14.43 -3.50
N TRP A 4 -3.51 -14.58 -3.71
CA TRP A 4 -2.55 -14.87 -2.64
C TRP A 4 -2.40 -13.70 -1.66
N LYS A 5 -2.40 -12.46 -2.18
CA LYS A 5 -2.40 -11.23 -1.37
C LYS A 5 -3.63 -11.15 -0.49
N GLU A 6 -4.81 -11.50 -0.99
CA GLU A 6 -6.03 -11.50 -0.19
C GLU A 6 -5.97 -12.53 0.94
N GLN A 7 -5.55 -13.77 0.64
CA GLN A 7 -5.41 -14.82 1.66
C GLN A 7 -4.34 -14.47 2.71
N SER A 8 -3.15 -14.05 2.27
CA SER A 8 -2.03 -13.75 3.17
C SER A 8 -2.26 -12.45 3.93
N GLY A 9 -2.75 -11.40 3.26
CA GLY A 9 -3.07 -10.11 3.87
C GLY A 9 -4.20 -10.21 4.87
N GLY A 10 -5.28 -10.93 4.54
CA GLY A 10 -6.39 -11.18 5.47
C GLY A 10 -5.94 -11.88 6.75
N ARG A 11 -5.05 -12.88 6.64
CA ARG A 11 -4.46 -13.57 7.80
C ARG A 11 -3.64 -12.64 8.69
N ILE A 12 -2.80 -11.79 8.09
CA ILE A 12 -1.99 -10.80 8.84
C ILE A 12 -2.92 -9.83 9.59
N THR A 13 -3.93 -9.27 8.91
CA THR A 13 -4.90 -8.35 9.52
C THR A 13 -5.67 -9.02 10.66
N GLU A 14 -6.08 -10.28 10.49
CA GLU A 14 -6.76 -11.05 11.55
C GLU A 14 -5.86 -11.26 12.77
N GLN A 15 -4.59 -11.61 12.55
CA GLN A 15 -3.62 -11.78 13.63
C GLN A 15 -3.45 -10.48 14.44
N ILE A 16 -3.32 -9.33 13.78
CA ILE A 16 -3.17 -8.02 14.43
C ILE A 16 -4.44 -7.67 15.24
N ARG A 17 -5.64 -7.95 14.70
CA ARG A 17 -6.90 -7.76 15.43
C ARG A 17 -6.98 -8.64 16.68
N ARG A 18 -6.58 -9.91 16.59
CA ARG A 18 -6.58 -10.85 17.73
C ARG A 18 -5.60 -10.45 18.83
N MET A 19 -4.49 -9.78 18.47
CA MET A 19 -3.54 -9.24 19.44
C MET A 19 -4.02 -7.95 20.13
N GLY A 20 -5.18 -7.40 19.74
CA GLY A 20 -5.79 -6.25 20.41
C GLY A 20 -5.21 -4.88 20.01
N PHE A 21 -4.60 -4.78 18.83
CA PHE A 21 -4.10 -3.49 18.33
C PHE A 21 -5.27 -2.54 18.00
N SER A 22 -5.23 -1.34 18.58
CA SER A 22 -6.23 -0.26 18.41
C SER A 22 -5.93 0.64 17.20
N THR A 23 -5.65 0.06 16.05
CA THR A 23 -5.38 0.80 14.81
C THR A 23 -6.65 1.34 14.17
N ASP A 24 -6.53 2.40 13.37
CA ASP A 24 -7.63 2.92 12.54
C ASP A 24 -7.83 2.01 11.32
N TRP A 25 -8.63 0.97 11.50
CA TRP A 25 -8.97 -0.01 10.47
C TRP A 25 -9.69 0.60 9.26
N SER A 26 -10.32 1.77 9.40
CA SER A 26 -10.97 2.45 8.27
C SER A 26 -9.97 2.99 7.25
N ARG A 27 -8.70 3.13 7.65
CA ARG A 27 -7.59 3.62 6.82
C ARG A 27 -6.61 2.52 6.41
N GLU A 28 -6.99 1.25 6.54
CA GLU A 28 -6.18 0.14 6.05
C GLU A 28 -5.93 0.30 4.54
N ARG A 29 -4.67 0.19 4.14
CA ARG A 29 -4.20 0.43 2.77
C ARG A 29 -3.23 -0.66 2.36
N PHE A 30 -3.13 -0.88 1.05
CA PHE A 30 -2.15 -1.80 0.46
C PHE A 30 -1.26 -1.02 -0.50
N THR A 31 0.05 -1.28 -0.48
CA THR A 31 1.01 -0.49 -1.28
C THR A 31 0.72 -0.47 -2.78
N MET A 32 0.01 -1.48 -3.30
CA MET A 32 -0.46 -1.52 -4.69
C MET A 32 -1.97 -1.30 -4.84
N ASP A 33 -2.65 -0.72 -3.84
CA ASP A 33 -4.01 -0.23 -4.03
C ASP A 33 -4.04 0.97 -4.98
N GLU A 34 -5.21 1.30 -5.51
CA GLU A 34 -5.37 2.34 -6.52
C GLU A 34 -4.84 3.71 -6.05
N GLY A 35 -5.09 4.08 -4.80
CA GLY A 35 -4.69 5.37 -4.26
C GLY A 35 -3.18 5.48 -4.08
N LEU A 36 -2.55 4.47 -3.47
CA LEU A 36 -1.10 4.46 -3.29
C LEU A 36 -0.35 4.28 -4.61
N SER A 37 -0.89 3.50 -5.55
CA SER A 37 -0.32 3.37 -6.88
C SER A 37 -0.36 4.69 -7.66
N ALA A 38 -1.46 5.46 -7.53
CA ALA A 38 -1.56 6.80 -8.12
C ALA A 38 -0.55 7.77 -7.49
N ALA A 39 -0.36 7.72 -6.16
CA ALA A 39 0.62 8.55 -5.46
C ALA A 39 2.05 8.27 -5.93
N VAL A 40 2.44 6.99 -6.04
CA VAL A 40 3.77 6.61 -6.53
C VAL A 40 3.99 7.09 -7.97
N ARG A 41 2.99 6.92 -8.85
CA ARG A 41 3.08 7.39 -10.24
C ARG A 41 3.30 8.90 -10.31
N LYS A 42 2.54 9.67 -9.51
CA LYS A 42 2.68 11.12 -9.45
C LYS A 42 4.10 11.51 -9.04
N VAL A 43 4.58 10.98 -7.91
CA VAL A 43 5.91 11.31 -7.39
C VAL A 43 7.00 10.91 -8.38
N PHE A 44 6.87 9.75 -9.03
CA PHE A 44 7.83 9.33 -10.05
C PHE A 44 7.91 10.31 -11.23
N VAL A 45 6.76 10.77 -11.74
CA VAL A 45 6.71 11.75 -12.84
C VAL A 45 7.27 13.10 -12.41
N ASP A 46 6.90 13.58 -11.21
CA ASP A 46 7.40 14.85 -10.67
C ASP A 46 8.95 14.81 -10.56
N LEU A 47 9.50 13.75 -9.96
CA LEU A 47 10.96 13.56 -9.82
C LEU A 47 11.68 13.38 -11.17
N TYR A 48 11.02 12.77 -12.16
CA TYR A 48 11.56 12.68 -13.52
C TYR A 48 11.63 14.06 -14.19
N HIS A 49 10.58 14.89 -14.06
CA HIS A 49 10.56 16.25 -14.60
C HIS A 49 11.54 17.18 -13.87
N GLU A 50 11.79 16.96 -12.58
CA GLU A 50 12.82 17.68 -11.80
C GLU A 50 14.26 17.25 -12.16
N GLY A 51 14.42 16.24 -13.02
CA GLY A 51 15.73 15.70 -13.40
C GLY A 51 16.41 14.86 -12.30
N LEU A 52 15.70 14.56 -11.21
CA LEU A 52 16.19 13.74 -10.10
C LEU A 52 16.13 12.25 -10.44
N ILE A 53 15.20 11.84 -11.29
CA ILE A 53 15.16 10.52 -11.91
C ILE A 53 15.51 10.67 -13.39
N TYR A 54 16.48 9.90 -13.86
CA TYR A 54 16.96 9.93 -15.23
C TYR A 54 17.18 8.51 -15.76
N ARG A 55 17.38 8.37 -17.06
CA ARG A 55 17.70 7.12 -17.73
C ARG A 55 18.64 7.33 -18.89
#